data_AF-A0A2L0NFQ2-F1
#
_entry.id   AF-A0A2L0NFQ2-F1
#
_cell.length_a   1.000
_cell.length_b   1.000
_cell.length_c   1.000
_cell.angle_alpha   90.00
_cell.angle_beta   90.00
_cell.angle_gamma   90.00
#
_symmetry.space_group_name_H-M   'P 1'
#
loop_
_entity.id
_entity.type
_entity.pdbx_description
1 polymer ?
#
loop_
_entity_poly.entity_id
_entity_poly.type
_entity_poly.pdbx_seq_one_letter_code
_entity_poly.pdbx_strand_id
1 'polypeptide(L)'
;MGTESAGTEQRQPVMADVAKLAGVSHQTVSRVLNGAPHVRPDTRDRVLAAIRELDYRPNSAARALVTRRSQTLGVVSFDSTLYGPASMLDGIERAARSAGYFVSVTSLRSLDGRSVQEAVDRLRDQGVEGVVVIAPQTSAVSAVARLSSSVPVVAVGSGNQTQVPMVSVGNRVGAGEATRHMLDLGHRTVHHLAGPANWLESQDREEGWRRTLQAAGAPVPDVERGDW
;
A
#
# COMPACT_ATOMS: atom_id res chain seq x y z
N MET A 1 50.43 -29.10 -15.68
CA MET A 1 50.10 -30.05 -14.59
C MET A 1 49.73 -29.22 -13.36
N GLY A 2 48.44 -29.24 -12.97
CA GLY A 2 47.90 -28.77 -11.68
C GLY A 2 47.95 -27.24 -11.46
N THR A 3 46.90 -26.55 -11.04
CA THR A 3 45.68 -26.98 -10.34
C THR A 3 44.58 -25.93 -10.56
N GLU A 4 43.44 -26.37 -11.09
CA GLU A 4 42.17 -25.64 -11.04
C GLU A 4 41.70 -25.56 -9.58
N SER A 5 41.57 -24.34 -9.05
CA SER A 5 40.80 -24.09 -7.84
C SER A 5 39.33 -23.94 -8.25
N ALA A 6 38.60 -25.07 -8.26
CA ALA A 6 37.15 -25.05 -8.43
C ALA A 6 36.52 -24.36 -7.22
N GLY A 7 36.12 -23.09 -7.39
CA GLY A 7 35.29 -22.37 -6.44
C GLY A 7 33.99 -23.14 -6.27
N THR A 8 33.79 -23.75 -5.11
CA THR A 8 32.53 -24.41 -4.78
C THR A 8 31.49 -23.31 -4.65
N GLU A 9 30.57 -23.22 -5.61
CA GLU A 9 29.40 -22.32 -5.49
C GLU A 9 28.70 -22.65 -4.18
N GLN A 10 28.78 -21.75 -3.21
CA GLN A 10 28.06 -21.86 -1.95
C GLN A 10 26.57 -21.75 -2.24
N ARG A 11 25.93 -22.90 -2.47
CA ARG A 11 24.48 -22.97 -2.64
C ARG A 11 23.82 -22.57 -1.33
N GLN A 12 22.87 -21.62 -1.40
CA GLN A 12 22.06 -21.24 -0.23
C GLN A 12 21.47 -22.49 0.44
N PRO A 13 21.62 -22.64 1.76
CA PRO A 13 21.06 -23.78 2.49
C PRO A 13 19.55 -23.87 2.28
N VAL A 14 19.05 -25.09 2.11
CA VAL A 14 17.62 -25.37 2.00
C VAL A 14 17.09 -25.98 3.29
N MET A 15 15.77 -26.06 3.43
CA MET A 15 15.14 -26.65 4.62
C MET A 15 15.59 -28.10 4.89
N ALA A 16 16.07 -28.81 3.85
CA ALA A 16 16.65 -30.14 3.98
C ALA A 16 17.95 -30.15 4.77
N ASP A 17 18.80 -29.14 4.58
CA ASP A 17 20.09 -29.04 5.24
C ASP A 17 19.88 -28.78 6.74
N VAL A 18 18.91 -27.94 7.08
CA VAL A 18 18.48 -27.72 8.48
C VAL A 18 17.94 -29.00 9.11
N ALA A 19 17.08 -29.73 8.40
CA ALA A 19 16.51 -30.98 8.88
C ALA A 19 17.60 -32.04 9.16
N LYS A 20 18.57 -32.14 8.26
CA LYS A 20 19.74 -33.03 8.38
C LYS A 20 20.61 -32.65 9.57
N LEU A 21 20.96 -31.37 9.73
CA LEU A 21 21.80 -30.89 10.82
C LEU A 21 21.12 -31.03 12.19
N ALA A 22 19.81 -30.76 12.28
CA ALA A 22 19.05 -30.89 13.53
C ALA A 22 18.61 -32.32 13.88
N GLY A 23 18.81 -33.29 12.96
CA GLY A 23 18.41 -34.69 13.13
C GLY A 23 16.89 -34.90 13.18
N VAL A 24 16.12 -34.16 12.36
CA VAL A 24 14.65 -34.22 12.34
C VAL A 24 14.11 -34.29 10.91
N SER A 25 12.80 -34.53 10.76
CA SER A 25 12.15 -34.47 9.45
C SER A 25 11.93 -33.02 8.97
N HIS A 26 11.85 -32.82 7.66
CA HIS A 26 11.42 -31.54 7.05
C HIS A 26 10.12 -30.98 7.64
N GLN A 27 9.15 -31.86 7.90
CA GLN A 27 7.87 -31.46 8.49
C GLN A 27 8.04 -30.92 9.92
N THR A 28 9.01 -31.44 10.67
CA THR A 28 9.34 -30.95 12.02
C THR A 28 9.97 -29.56 11.96
N VAL A 29 10.90 -29.32 11.02
CA VAL A 29 11.47 -27.98 10.79
C VAL A 29 10.38 -26.98 10.41
N SER A 30 9.47 -27.35 9.50
CA SER A 30 8.33 -26.52 9.11
C SER A 30 7.41 -26.18 10.30
N ARG A 31 7.14 -27.15 11.19
CA ARG A 31 6.36 -26.91 12.42
C ARG A 31 7.05 -25.94 13.37
N VAL A 32 8.37 -26.03 13.52
CA VAL A 32 9.16 -25.07 14.33
C VAL A 32 9.10 -23.67 13.73
N LEU A 33 9.34 -23.54 12.42
CA LEU A 33 9.32 -22.27 11.70
C LEU A 33 7.94 -21.59 11.74
N ASN A 34 6.85 -22.37 11.70
CA ASN A 34 5.49 -21.86 11.81
C ASN A 34 4.99 -21.73 13.27
N GLY A 35 5.85 -21.94 14.27
CA GLY A 35 5.50 -21.76 15.68
C GLY A 35 4.51 -22.77 16.25
N ALA A 36 4.38 -23.97 15.67
CA ALA A 36 3.38 -24.96 16.09
C ALA A 36 3.55 -25.37 17.57
N PRO A 37 2.45 -25.53 18.34
CA PRO A 37 2.49 -25.75 19.79
C PRO A 37 2.98 -27.14 20.21
N HIS A 38 2.95 -28.14 19.33
CA HIS A 38 3.24 -29.55 19.66
C HIS A 38 4.67 -30.00 19.33
N VAL A 39 5.65 -29.08 19.31
CA VAL A 39 7.07 -29.44 19.18
C VAL A 39 7.73 -29.43 20.54
N ARG A 40 8.35 -30.56 20.93
CA ARG A 40 9.10 -30.68 22.18
C ARG A 40 10.18 -29.59 22.27
N PRO A 41 10.41 -28.96 23.43
CA PRO A 41 11.39 -27.88 23.60
C PRO A 41 12.78 -28.24 23.05
N ASP A 42 13.33 -29.39 23.43
CA ASP A 42 14.64 -29.85 22.97
C ASP A 42 14.74 -29.94 21.44
N THR A 43 13.67 -30.41 20.79
CA THR A 43 13.61 -30.50 19.32
C THR A 43 13.57 -29.11 18.68
N ARG A 44 12.82 -28.18 19.27
CA ARG A 44 12.76 -26.79 18.82
C ARG A 44 14.14 -26.13 18.92
N ASP A 45 14.84 -26.34 20.03
CA ASP A 45 16.16 -25.74 20.27
C ASP A 45 17.22 -26.25 19.28
N ARG A 46 17.24 -27.56 19.00
CA ARG A 46 18.13 -28.14 17.96
C ARG A 46 17.86 -27.55 16.58
N VAL A 47 16.59 -27.38 16.20
CA VAL A 47 16.23 -26.79 14.91
C VAL A 47 16.65 -25.31 14.84
N LEU A 48 16.40 -24.53 15.89
CA LEU A 48 16.80 -23.13 15.94
C LEU A 48 18.32 -22.95 15.92
N ALA A 49 19.08 -23.86 16.54
CA ALA A 49 20.54 -23.89 16.45
C ALA A 49 21.02 -24.16 15.03
N ALA A 50 20.47 -25.19 14.37
CA ALA A 50 20.80 -25.52 12.98
C ALA A 50 20.46 -24.38 12.01
N ILE A 51 19.35 -23.66 12.22
CA ILE A 51 18.98 -22.48 11.43
C ILE A 51 20.04 -21.38 11.55
N ARG A 52 20.50 -21.07 12.77
CA ARG A 52 21.52 -20.05 13.01
C ARG A 52 22.88 -20.45 12.42
N GLU A 53 23.26 -21.71 12.59
CA GLU A 53 24.54 -22.23 12.09
C GLU A 53 24.63 -22.17 10.57
N LEU A 54 23.51 -22.46 9.88
CA LEU A 54 23.44 -22.42 8.42
C LEU A 54 23.08 -21.04 7.85
N ASP A 55 22.84 -20.01 8.68
CA ASP A 55 22.17 -18.74 8.27
C ASP A 55 20.95 -19.00 7.36
N TYR A 56 20.19 -20.05 7.68
CA TYR A 56 19.06 -20.47 6.86
C TYR A 56 17.91 -19.47 6.99
N ARG A 57 17.41 -18.99 5.85
CA ARG A 57 16.22 -18.14 5.77
C ARG A 57 15.13 -18.82 4.94
N PRO A 58 13.89 -18.94 5.46
CA PRO A 58 12.78 -19.44 4.66
C PRO A 58 12.59 -18.64 3.38
N ASN A 59 12.49 -19.32 2.24
CA ASN A 59 12.23 -18.67 0.97
C ASN A 59 10.73 -18.34 0.86
N SER A 60 10.39 -17.05 0.89
CA SER A 60 9.01 -16.56 0.81
C SER A 60 8.33 -16.95 -0.50
N ALA A 61 9.03 -16.94 -1.63
CA ALA A 61 8.48 -17.36 -2.93
C ALA A 61 8.13 -18.85 -2.95
N ALA A 62 9.02 -19.71 -2.42
CA ALA A 62 8.74 -21.14 -2.30
C ALA A 62 7.55 -21.40 -1.35
N ARG A 63 7.47 -20.65 -0.24
CA ARG A 63 6.32 -20.72 0.68
C ARG A 63 5.02 -20.26 0.01
N ALA A 64 5.07 -19.20 -0.79
CA ALA A 64 3.92 -18.68 -1.53
C ALA A 64 3.39 -19.70 -2.54
N LEU A 65 4.27 -20.41 -3.26
CA LEU A 65 3.87 -21.47 -4.19
C LEU A 65 3.11 -22.61 -3.50
N VAL A 66 3.58 -23.04 -2.32
CA VAL A 66 2.94 -24.13 -1.55
C VAL A 66 1.64 -23.68 -0.90
N THR A 67 1.63 -22.50 -0.28
CA THR A 67 0.48 -21.99 0.48
C THR A 67 -0.57 -21.31 -0.40
N ARG A 68 -0.23 -20.98 -1.65
CA ARG A 68 -0.99 -20.10 -2.55
C ARG A 68 -1.27 -18.73 -1.92
N ARG A 69 -0.38 -18.28 -1.03
CA ARG A 69 -0.46 -17.02 -0.29
C ARG A 69 0.89 -16.32 -0.35
N SER A 70 0.98 -15.23 -1.10
CA SER A 70 2.21 -14.42 -1.18
C SER A 70 2.41 -13.57 0.07
N GLN A 71 1.34 -13.29 0.82
CA GLN A 71 1.30 -12.28 1.87
C GLN A 71 1.80 -10.92 1.36
N THR A 72 1.50 -10.57 0.11
CA THR A 72 1.90 -9.29 -0.50
C THR A 72 0.68 -8.53 -0.98
N LEU A 73 0.59 -7.24 -0.64
CA LEU A 73 -0.37 -6.30 -1.19
C LEU A 73 0.31 -5.45 -2.27
N GLY A 74 -0.40 -5.14 -3.34
CA GLY A 74 0.03 -4.19 -4.35
C GLY A 74 -0.44 -2.78 -4.01
N VAL A 75 0.36 -1.76 -4.30
CA VAL A 75 -0.05 -0.36 -4.25
C VAL A 75 0.26 0.31 -5.57
N VAL A 76 -0.77 0.83 -6.23
CA VAL A 76 -0.64 1.74 -7.37
C VAL A 76 -0.64 3.16 -6.80
N SER A 77 0.52 3.79 -6.82
CA SER A 77 0.71 5.18 -6.38
C SER A 77 0.77 6.13 -7.58
N PHE A 78 0.55 7.41 -7.31
CA PHE A 78 0.83 8.49 -8.25
C PHE A 78 1.94 9.35 -7.70
N ASP A 79 2.89 9.73 -8.56
CA ASP A 79 4.02 10.61 -8.26
C ASP A 79 4.47 10.56 -6.79
N SER A 80 5.31 9.57 -6.47
CA SER A 80 5.77 9.32 -5.11
C SER A 80 6.63 10.45 -4.50
N THR A 81 6.88 11.54 -5.24
CA THR A 81 7.55 12.73 -4.72
C THR A 81 6.58 13.69 -4.03
N LEU A 82 5.28 13.57 -4.32
CA LEU A 82 4.25 14.41 -3.71
C LEU A 82 3.95 13.95 -2.28
N TYR A 83 3.84 14.91 -1.36
CA TYR A 83 3.65 14.65 0.07
C TYR A 83 2.39 13.83 0.37
N GLY A 84 1.27 14.13 -0.30
CA GLY A 84 -0.01 13.44 -0.10
C GLY A 84 0.07 11.93 -0.40
N PRO A 85 0.37 11.54 -1.66
CA PRO A 85 0.55 10.13 -2.03
C PRO A 85 1.63 9.41 -1.22
N ALA A 86 2.77 10.05 -0.94
CA ALA A 86 3.84 9.45 -0.14
C ALA A 86 3.38 9.15 1.30
N SER A 87 2.65 10.07 1.94
CA SER A 87 2.11 9.88 3.28
C SER A 87 1.03 8.79 3.34
N MET A 88 0.21 8.68 2.30
CA MET A 88 -0.76 7.59 2.19
C MET A 88 -0.06 6.23 2.04
N LEU A 89 1.00 6.17 1.22
CA LEU A 89 1.79 4.96 1.04
C LEU A 89 2.45 4.50 2.36
N ASP A 90 3.03 5.41 3.14
CA ASP A 90 3.56 5.09 4.48
C ASP A 90 2.49 4.49 5.39
N GLY A 91 1.30 5.11 5.43
CA GLY A 91 0.17 4.60 6.21
C GLY A 91 -0.25 3.19 5.80
N ILE A 92 -0.33 2.93 4.50
CA ILE A 92 -0.64 1.60 3.94
C ILE A 92 0.44 0.60 4.32
N GLU A 93 1.72 0.96 4.17
CA GLU A 93 2.85 0.07 4.50
C GLU A 93 2.88 -0.31 5.97
N ARG A 94 2.63 0.65 6.87
CA ARG A 94 2.56 0.41 8.31
C ARG A 94 1.39 -0.52 8.68
N ALA A 95 0.23 -0.31 8.08
CA ALA A 95 -0.94 -1.16 8.28
C ALA A 95 -0.70 -2.59 7.75
N ALA A 96 -0.16 -2.71 6.53
CA ALA A 96 0.19 -3.99 5.92
C ALA A 96 1.21 -4.76 6.76
N ARG A 97 2.29 -4.10 7.20
CA ARG A 97 3.31 -4.69 8.06
C ARG A 97 2.72 -5.23 9.36
N SER A 98 1.84 -4.46 10.00
CA SER A 98 1.17 -4.86 11.24
C SER A 98 0.28 -6.08 11.05
N ALA A 99 -0.28 -6.24 9.84
CA ALA A 99 -1.07 -7.41 9.44
C ALA A 99 -0.22 -8.59 8.90
N GLY A 100 1.13 -8.47 8.87
CA GLY A 100 2.02 -9.51 8.36
C GLY A 100 2.10 -9.57 6.83
N TYR A 101 1.77 -8.49 6.13
CA TYR A 101 1.86 -8.35 4.68
C TYR A 101 3.08 -7.51 4.26
N PHE A 102 3.69 -7.90 3.14
CA PHE A 102 4.61 -7.07 2.36
C PHE A 102 3.82 -6.13 1.44
N VAL A 103 4.48 -5.07 0.97
CA VAL A 103 3.92 -4.15 -0.01
C VAL A 103 4.82 -4.12 -1.27
N SER A 104 4.21 -4.31 -2.43
CA SER A 104 4.82 -4.08 -3.75
C SER A 104 4.22 -2.81 -4.36
N VAL A 105 5.06 -1.85 -4.74
CA VAL A 105 4.61 -0.54 -5.20
C VAL A 105 4.88 -0.37 -6.70
N THR A 106 3.89 0.13 -7.42
CA THR A 106 4.06 0.70 -8.76
C THR A 106 3.63 2.16 -8.72
N SER A 107 4.55 3.08 -9.02
CA SER A 107 4.24 4.52 -9.10
C SER A 107 4.06 4.93 -10.56
N LEU A 108 2.94 5.59 -10.85
CA LEU A 108 2.61 6.10 -12.17
C LEU A 108 2.88 7.61 -12.29
N ARG A 109 3.16 8.06 -13.52
CA ARG A 109 3.21 9.48 -13.89
C ARG A 109 1.91 9.99 -14.52
N SER A 110 1.02 9.08 -14.93
CA SER A 110 -0.31 9.36 -15.47
C SER A 110 -1.31 8.40 -14.86
N LEU A 111 -2.47 8.91 -14.46
CA LEU A 111 -3.57 8.15 -13.87
C LEU A 111 -4.71 7.91 -14.87
N ASP A 112 -4.36 7.64 -16.13
CA ASP A 112 -5.33 7.24 -17.14
C ASP A 112 -5.72 5.75 -17.01
N GLY A 113 -6.85 5.38 -17.62
CA GLY A 113 -7.40 4.03 -17.50
C GLY A 113 -6.44 2.91 -17.93
N ARG A 114 -5.62 3.14 -18.96
CA ARG A 114 -4.68 2.13 -19.46
C ARG A 114 -3.53 1.95 -18.48
N SER A 115 -2.90 3.05 -18.07
CA SER A 115 -1.77 3.04 -17.14
C SER A 115 -2.14 2.36 -15.80
N VAL A 116 -3.34 2.65 -15.28
CA VAL A 116 -3.81 2.03 -14.03
C VAL A 116 -4.10 0.54 -14.23
N GLN A 117 -4.74 0.13 -15.34
CA GLN A 117 -4.98 -1.30 -15.62
C GLN A 117 -3.68 -2.08 -15.77
N GLU A 118 -2.70 -1.55 -16.51
CA GLU A 118 -1.38 -2.18 -16.68
C GLU A 118 -0.62 -2.32 -15.35
N ALA A 119 -0.74 -1.32 -14.46
CA ALA A 119 -0.14 -1.39 -13.12
C ALA A 119 -0.77 -2.49 -12.26
N VAL A 120 -2.11 -2.60 -12.30
CA VAL A 120 -2.85 -3.66 -11.59
C VAL A 120 -2.49 -5.03 -12.15
N ASP A 121 -2.44 -5.18 -13.47
CA ASP A 121 -2.06 -6.44 -14.13
C ASP A 121 -0.63 -6.86 -13.76
N ARG A 122 0.32 -5.93 -13.75
CA ARG A 122 1.70 -6.21 -13.32
C ARG A 122 1.76 -6.67 -11.86
N LEU A 123 1.02 -6.02 -10.96
CA LEU A 123 0.98 -6.42 -9.55
C LEU A 123 0.33 -7.80 -9.39
N ARG A 124 -0.74 -8.09 -10.14
CA ARG A 124 -1.35 -9.43 -10.19
C ARG A 124 -0.34 -10.48 -10.64
N ASP A 125 0.43 -10.20 -11.68
CA ASP A 125 1.42 -11.15 -12.21
C ASP A 125 2.58 -11.39 -11.21
N GLN A 126 2.82 -10.45 -10.28
CA GLN A 126 3.71 -10.64 -9.12
C GLN A 126 3.08 -11.47 -7.98
N GLY A 127 1.82 -11.87 -8.13
CA GLY A 127 1.10 -12.69 -7.16
C GLY A 127 0.61 -11.93 -5.93
N VAL A 128 0.36 -10.62 -6.02
CA VAL A 128 -0.25 -9.88 -4.90
C VAL A 128 -1.66 -10.40 -4.60
N GLU A 129 -2.06 -10.37 -3.33
CA GLU A 129 -3.36 -10.86 -2.86
C GLU A 129 -4.47 -9.81 -2.92
N GLY A 130 -4.12 -8.54 -3.14
CA GLY A 130 -5.03 -7.41 -3.27
C GLY A 130 -4.27 -6.15 -3.66
N VAL A 131 -4.99 -5.15 -4.17
CA VAL A 131 -4.40 -3.90 -4.66
C VAL A 131 -5.06 -2.69 -4.02
N VAL A 132 -4.25 -1.75 -3.56
CA VAL A 132 -4.70 -0.41 -3.16
C VAL A 132 -4.31 0.58 -4.25
N VAL A 133 -5.25 1.39 -4.72
CA VAL A 133 -4.99 2.44 -5.71
C VAL A 133 -5.12 3.81 -5.04
N ILE A 134 -4.02 4.55 -4.98
CA ILE A 134 -4.01 5.94 -4.52
C ILE A 134 -4.44 6.81 -5.70
N ALA A 135 -5.66 7.35 -5.62
CA ALA A 135 -6.38 7.96 -6.73
C ALA A 135 -6.77 9.42 -6.44
N PRO A 136 -5.81 10.36 -6.32
CA PRO A 136 -6.10 11.75 -5.95
C PRO A 136 -6.75 12.57 -7.08
N GLN A 137 -6.70 12.07 -8.32
CA GLN A 137 -7.18 12.80 -9.50
C GLN A 137 -8.50 12.25 -10.05
N THR A 138 -9.29 13.11 -10.70
CA THR A 138 -10.56 12.72 -11.35
C THR A 138 -10.39 11.62 -12.39
N SER A 139 -9.27 11.64 -13.13
CA SER A 139 -8.88 10.61 -14.09
C SER A 139 -8.71 9.23 -13.43
N ALA A 140 -8.12 9.19 -12.24
CA ALA A 140 -7.90 7.97 -11.47
C ALA A 140 -9.21 7.33 -11.00
N VAL A 141 -10.17 8.13 -10.53
CA VAL A 141 -11.49 7.61 -10.15
C VAL A 141 -12.19 6.96 -11.35
N SER A 142 -12.12 7.61 -12.50
CA SER A 142 -12.65 7.06 -13.76
C SER A 142 -11.93 5.79 -14.19
N ALA A 143 -10.60 5.72 -14.01
CA ALA A 143 -9.80 4.54 -14.28
C ALA A 143 -10.21 3.38 -13.35
N VAL A 144 -10.27 3.64 -12.04
CA VAL A 144 -10.67 2.67 -11.01
C VAL A 144 -12.06 2.12 -11.24
N ALA A 145 -13.03 2.96 -11.61
CA ALA A 145 -14.40 2.53 -11.89
C ALA A 145 -14.51 1.53 -13.06
N ARG A 146 -13.53 1.51 -13.97
CA ARG A 146 -13.47 0.62 -15.13
C ARG A 146 -12.47 -0.53 -14.97
N LEU A 147 -11.81 -0.64 -13.82
CA LEU A 147 -10.84 -1.69 -13.59
C LEU A 147 -11.51 -3.07 -13.61
N SER A 148 -10.91 -3.97 -14.37
CA SER A 148 -11.22 -5.40 -14.31
C SER A 148 -10.08 -6.10 -13.61
N SER A 149 -10.36 -6.74 -12.47
CA SER A 149 -9.34 -7.41 -11.66
C SER A 149 -9.91 -8.68 -11.03
N SER A 150 -9.11 -9.74 -11.05
CA SER A 150 -9.39 -10.98 -10.32
C SER A 150 -8.96 -10.93 -8.85
N VAL A 151 -8.17 -9.92 -8.46
CA VAL A 151 -7.80 -9.65 -7.07
C VAL A 151 -8.61 -8.47 -6.52
N PRO A 152 -8.95 -8.47 -5.22
CA PRO A 152 -9.65 -7.35 -4.59
C PRO A 152 -8.91 -6.02 -4.78
N VAL A 153 -9.67 -4.97 -5.10
CA VAL A 153 -9.15 -3.61 -5.26
C VAL A 153 -9.84 -2.68 -4.27
N VAL A 154 -9.08 -1.78 -3.65
CA VAL A 154 -9.58 -0.67 -2.82
C VAL A 154 -8.94 0.62 -3.31
N ALA A 155 -9.72 1.70 -3.39
CA ALA A 155 -9.21 3.02 -3.72
C ALA A 155 -9.02 3.88 -2.47
N VAL A 156 -7.99 4.74 -2.48
CA VAL A 156 -7.78 5.79 -1.47
C VAL A 156 -7.79 7.14 -2.19
N GLY A 157 -8.67 8.03 -1.77
CA GLY A 157 -8.88 9.33 -2.41
C GLY A 157 -10.31 9.80 -2.23
N SER A 158 -10.64 10.96 -2.79
CA SER A 158 -11.99 11.54 -2.68
C SER A 158 -12.89 11.10 -3.86
N GLY A 159 -14.18 10.84 -3.62
CA GLY A 159 -15.13 10.45 -4.66
C GLY A 159 -16.32 9.62 -4.12
N ASN A 160 -17.49 9.72 -4.78
CA ASN A 160 -18.73 9.07 -4.33
C ASN A 160 -19.32 8.05 -5.33
N GLN A 161 -18.59 7.70 -6.39
CA GLN A 161 -19.18 7.01 -7.56
C GLN A 161 -18.21 5.98 -8.17
N THR A 162 -17.81 4.96 -7.41
CA THR A 162 -17.07 3.81 -7.97
C THR A 162 -17.69 2.49 -7.53
N GLN A 163 -17.64 1.48 -8.39
CA GLN A 163 -17.97 0.09 -8.00
C GLN A 163 -16.90 -0.54 -7.09
N VAL A 164 -15.76 0.13 -6.94
CA VAL A 164 -14.65 -0.28 -6.07
C VAL A 164 -14.82 0.36 -4.69
N PRO A 165 -14.64 -0.39 -3.59
CA PRO A 165 -14.61 0.18 -2.25
C PRO A 165 -13.59 1.31 -2.13
N MET A 166 -13.97 2.42 -1.50
CA MET A 166 -13.14 3.61 -1.40
C MET A 166 -13.01 4.06 0.05
N VAL A 167 -11.80 4.48 0.40
CA VAL A 167 -11.47 5.12 1.68
C VAL A 167 -11.10 6.57 1.40
N SER A 168 -11.80 7.49 2.06
CA SER A 168 -11.62 8.93 1.90
C SER A 168 -11.71 9.64 3.24
N VAL A 169 -11.27 10.89 3.27
CA VAL A 169 -11.56 11.81 4.36
C VAL A 169 -12.58 12.84 3.90
N GLY A 170 -13.37 13.37 4.83
CA GLY A 170 -14.39 14.37 4.53
C GLY A 170 -13.79 15.74 4.19
N ASN A 171 -13.08 15.87 3.07
CA ASN A 171 -12.41 17.12 2.64
C ASN A 171 -13.39 18.30 2.57
N ARG A 172 -14.58 18.07 2.00
CA ARG A 172 -15.64 19.07 1.91
C ARG A 172 -16.15 19.51 3.29
N VAL A 173 -16.35 18.56 4.20
CA VAL A 173 -16.81 18.84 5.56
C VAL A 173 -15.73 19.61 6.33
N GLY A 174 -14.49 19.12 6.32
CA GLY A 174 -13.37 19.75 7.03
C GLY A 174 -13.05 21.15 6.53
N ALA A 175 -13.13 21.41 5.22
CA ALA A 175 -12.97 22.76 4.69
C ALA A 175 -14.09 23.70 5.14
N GLY A 176 -15.32 23.19 5.23
CA GLY A 176 -16.44 23.95 5.77
C GLY A 176 -16.29 24.26 7.26
N GLU A 177 -15.84 23.29 8.06
CA GLU A 177 -15.54 23.49 9.49
C GLU A 177 -14.45 24.53 9.71
N ALA A 178 -13.34 24.46 8.96
CA ALA A 178 -12.28 25.45 9.01
C ALA A 178 -12.77 26.85 8.61
N THR A 179 -13.59 26.95 7.56
CA THR A 179 -14.17 28.22 7.09
C THR A 179 -15.10 28.81 8.14
N ARG A 180 -16.00 27.99 8.72
CA ARG A 180 -16.91 28.43 9.78
C ARG A 180 -16.15 28.95 10.99
N HIS A 181 -15.11 28.24 11.41
CA HIS A 181 -14.28 28.67 12.52
C HIS A 181 -13.69 30.07 12.31
N MET A 182 -13.23 30.39 11.10
CA MET A 182 -12.73 31.74 10.79
C MET A 182 -13.84 32.80 10.84
N LEU A 183 -15.04 32.48 10.35
CA LEU A 183 -16.18 33.40 10.46
C LEU A 183 -16.58 33.64 11.92
N ASP A 184 -16.57 32.59 12.76
CA ASP A 184 -16.89 32.67 14.18
C ASP A 184 -15.88 33.53 14.97
N LEU A 185 -14.63 33.64 14.49
CA LEU A 185 -13.62 34.57 15.02
C LEU A 185 -13.88 36.04 14.64
N GLY A 186 -14.91 36.32 13.83
CA GLY A 186 -15.31 37.67 13.43
C GLY A 186 -14.76 38.12 12.06
N HIS A 187 -14.14 37.22 11.29
CA HIS A 187 -13.72 37.54 9.93
C HIS A 187 -14.94 37.75 9.03
N ARG A 188 -14.98 38.87 8.29
CA ARG A 188 -16.07 39.18 7.35
C ARG A 188 -16.17 38.17 6.20
N THR A 189 -15.04 37.60 5.80
CA THR A 189 -14.91 36.60 4.73
C THR A 189 -13.62 35.81 4.92
N VAL A 190 -13.44 34.75 4.14
CA VAL A 190 -12.26 33.87 4.12
C VAL A 190 -11.79 33.72 2.69
N HIS A 191 -10.54 34.06 2.39
CA HIS A 191 -9.95 33.82 1.07
C HIS A 191 -9.47 32.37 0.94
N HIS A 192 -9.57 31.81 -0.27
CA HIS A 192 -9.16 30.43 -0.54
C HIS A 192 -8.10 30.36 -1.64
N LEU A 193 -6.95 29.80 -1.29
CA LEU A 193 -5.91 29.41 -2.24
C LEU A 193 -6.07 27.91 -2.52
N ALA A 194 -6.72 27.59 -3.64
CA ALA A 194 -6.98 26.23 -4.08
C ALA A 194 -5.73 25.57 -4.68
N GLY A 195 -5.75 24.24 -4.74
CA GLY A 195 -4.77 23.46 -5.50
C GLY A 195 -5.20 23.21 -6.94
N PRO A 196 -4.44 22.38 -7.66
CA PRO A 196 -4.73 22.07 -9.05
C PRO A 196 -6.15 21.52 -9.23
N ALA A 197 -6.84 22.00 -10.26
CA ALA A 197 -8.26 21.74 -10.45
C ALA A 197 -8.59 20.29 -10.79
N ASN A 198 -7.61 19.48 -11.19
CA ASN A 198 -7.78 18.05 -11.49
C ASN A 198 -7.66 17.14 -10.24
N TRP A 199 -7.44 17.71 -9.06
CA TRP A 199 -7.39 16.98 -7.79
C TRP A 199 -8.74 17.02 -7.09
N LEU A 200 -9.23 15.85 -6.70
CA LEU A 200 -10.55 15.71 -6.10
C LEU A 200 -10.59 16.33 -4.70
N GLU A 201 -9.51 16.20 -3.93
CA GLU A 201 -9.37 16.84 -2.62
C GLU A 201 -9.40 18.37 -2.73
N SER A 202 -8.81 18.94 -3.78
CA SER A 202 -8.82 20.38 -4.04
C SER A 202 -10.24 20.86 -4.36
N GLN A 203 -10.95 20.16 -5.25
CA GLN A 203 -12.34 20.45 -5.59
C GLN A 203 -13.27 20.37 -4.37
N ASP A 204 -13.14 19.32 -3.55
CA ASP A 204 -13.97 19.13 -2.36
C ASP A 204 -13.74 20.25 -1.33
N ARG A 205 -12.48 20.66 -1.11
CA ARG A 205 -12.16 21.76 -0.19
C ARG A 205 -12.69 23.10 -0.68
N GLU A 206 -12.52 23.37 -1.98
CA GLU A 206 -13.05 24.57 -2.63
C GLU A 206 -14.58 24.63 -2.48
N GLU A 207 -15.26 23.50 -2.68
CA GLU A 207 -16.71 23.42 -2.52
C GLU A 207 -17.15 23.62 -1.06
N GLY A 208 -16.45 22.99 -0.10
CA GLY A 208 -16.76 23.11 1.32
C GLY A 208 -16.61 24.54 1.84
N TRP A 209 -15.54 25.22 1.42
CA TRP A 209 -15.31 26.64 1.69
C TRP A 209 -16.41 27.51 1.09
N ARG A 210 -16.67 27.37 -0.22
CA ARG A 210 -17.65 28.20 -0.94
C ARG A 210 -19.05 28.08 -0.34
N ARG A 211 -19.50 26.84 -0.10
CA ARG A 211 -20.83 26.57 0.49
C ARG A 211 -20.95 27.17 1.89
N THR A 212 -19.87 27.17 2.67
CA THR A 212 -19.91 27.70 4.04
C THR A 212 -20.01 29.22 4.07
N LEU A 213 -19.26 29.93 3.21
CA LEU A 213 -19.42 31.38 3.05
C LEU A 213 -20.83 31.76 2.59
N GLN A 214 -21.34 31.05 1.58
CA GLN A 214 -22.70 31.27 1.07
C GLN A 214 -23.76 31.06 2.15
N ALA A 215 -23.65 29.97 2.93
CA ALA A 215 -24.59 29.66 4.00
C ALA A 215 -24.56 30.69 5.14
N ALA A 216 -23.41 31.33 5.38
CA ALA A 216 -23.26 32.40 6.37
C ALA A 216 -23.66 33.79 5.84
N GLY A 217 -24.01 33.92 4.56
CA GLY A 217 -24.24 35.21 3.91
C GLY A 217 -22.97 36.08 3.80
N ALA A 218 -21.79 35.48 3.97
CA ALA A 218 -20.52 36.17 3.85
C ALA A 218 -20.15 36.38 2.38
N PRO A 219 -19.40 37.45 2.03
CA PRO A 219 -18.84 37.61 0.69
C PRO A 219 -18.02 36.38 0.29
N VAL A 220 -18.15 35.95 -0.97
CA VAL A 220 -17.37 34.86 -1.56
C VAL A 220 -16.33 35.46 -2.52
N PRO A 221 -15.06 35.56 -2.12
CA PRO A 221 -13.99 36.00 -3.00
C PRO A 221 -13.82 35.08 -4.23
N ASP A 222 -13.11 35.57 -5.24
CA ASP A 222 -12.62 34.70 -6.31
C ASP A 222 -11.62 33.68 -5.76
N VAL A 223 -11.56 32.51 -6.40
CA VAL A 223 -10.63 31.45 -6.02
C VAL A 223 -9.28 31.72 -6.67
N GLU A 224 -8.26 31.92 -5.85
CA GLU A 224 -6.88 31.91 -6.29
C GLU A 224 -6.39 30.45 -6.40
N ARG A 225 -5.62 30.11 -7.43
CA ARG A 225 -5.11 28.74 -7.65
C ARG A 225 -3.59 28.70 -7.59
N GLY A 226 -3.08 27.82 -6.73
CA GLY A 226 -1.67 27.43 -6.70
C GLY A 226 -1.40 26.13 -7.46
N ASP A 227 -0.13 25.73 -7.50
CA ASP A 227 0.43 24.61 -8.26
C ASP A 227 0.98 23.48 -7.37
N TRP A 228 0.51 23.41 -6.13
CA TRP A 228 0.94 22.43 -5.13
C TRP A 228 0.46 20.99 -5.38
#